data_AF-A0A383BAI0-F1
#
_entry.id   AF-A0A383BAI0-F1
#
_cell.length_a   1.000
_cell.length_b   1.000
_cell.length_c   1.000
_cell.angle_alpha   90.00
_cell.angle_beta   90.00
_cell.angle_gamma   90.00
#
_symmetry.space_group_name_H-M   'P 1'
#
loop_
_entity.id
_entity.type
_entity.pdbx_description
1 polymer ?
#
loop_
_entity_poly.entity_id
_entity_poly.type
_entity_poly.pdbx_seq_one_letter_code
_entity_poly.pdbx_strand_id
1 'polypeptide(L)'
;EVIDNTSRALMATVALSCDACLYGGPWEGSWVVDAMAFGYFTVYGFDAGSEACGTVTFCEDTNGACSGTSDEVCAVAGDLDSGECAEDDGCDGAGSGDVNGDGNSDVLDIVQIVNVILGGSFNDECAAEAADMNGDGSADVLDIVQIVNGILGRSDVGDATTGKLIRDNGALMLEANGYIGGVQMTLSHGADFTIELTDNALVADSRTVGNETKLVIVAPEGEELFTHTGDFEIVDMIVANSEGRV
;
A
#
# COMPACT_ATOMS: atom_id res chain seq x y z
N GLU A 1 -18.42 51.81 1.36
CA GLU A 1 -17.15 51.09 1.52
C GLU A 1 -16.92 50.33 0.22
N VAL A 2 -15.88 50.73 -0.53
CA VAL A 2 -15.52 50.06 -1.78
C VAL A 2 -14.84 48.77 -1.34
N ILE A 3 -15.43 47.61 -1.64
CA ILE A 3 -14.72 46.34 -1.53
C ILE A 3 -13.76 46.31 -2.71
N ASP A 4 -12.53 46.72 -2.46
CA ASP A 4 -11.42 46.60 -3.40
C ASP A 4 -11.07 45.11 -3.49
N ASN A 5 -11.44 44.47 -4.59
CA ASN A 5 -11.11 43.08 -4.88
C ASN A 5 -9.75 43.04 -5.58
N THR A 6 -8.71 43.49 -4.88
CA THR A 6 -7.34 43.13 -5.28
C THR A 6 -7.22 41.63 -5.05
N SER A 7 -6.99 40.86 -6.11
CA SER A 7 -6.70 39.43 -5.99
C SER A 7 -5.57 39.25 -4.99
N ARG A 8 -5.81 38.53 -3.88
CA ARG A 8 -4.75 38.15 -2.94
C ARG A 8 -3.77 37.27 -3.71
N ALA A 9 -2.62 37.81 -4.11
CA ALA A 9 -1.63 37.00 -4.81
C ALA A 9 -0.89 36.15 -3.77
N LEU A 10 -0.93 34.83 -4.00
CA LEU A 10 -0.15 33.87 -3.22
C LEU A 10 1.21 33.75 -3.88
N MET A 11 2.26 33.94 -3.09
CA MET A 11 3.64 33.72 -3.50
C MET A 11 4.15 32.44 -2.84
N ALA A 12 4.94 31.66 -3.57
CA ALA A 12 5.69 30.54 -3.02
C ALA A 12 7.14 30.98 -2.83
N THR A 13 7.66 30.77 -1.63
CA THR A 13 9.09 30.83 -1.35
C THR A 13 9.65 29.43 -1.51
N VAL A 14 10.44 29.22 -2.55
CA VAL A 14 11.19 27.98 -2.77
C VAL A 14 12.59 28.21 -2.21
N ALA A 15 13.01 27.38 -1.26
CA ALA A 15 14.36 27.42 -0.70
C ALA A 15 15.07 26.12 -1.08
N LEU A 16 16.34 26.20 -1.46
CA LEU A 16 17.21 25.05 -1.68
C LEU A 16 18.48 25.17 -0.84
N SER A 17 18.98 24.05 -0.33
CA SER A 17 20.24 23.98 0.42
C SER A 17 20.97 22.65 0.22
N CYS A 18 22.26 22.65 0.54
CA CYS A 18 23.11 21.46 0.51
C CYS A 18 24.37 21.67 1.38
N ASP A 19 24.98 20.58 1.83
CA ASP A 19 26.22 20.62 2.62
C ASP A 19 27.50 20.54 1.77
N ALA A 20 27.44 19.93 0.59
CA ALA A 20 28.60 19.69 -0.27
C ALA A 20 28.24 19.61 -1.77
N CYS A 21 27.57 20.63 -2.31
CA CYS A 21 27.13 20.63 -3.71
C CYS A 21 27.76 21.71 -4.59
N LEU A 22 28.52 22.66 -4.04
CA LEU A 22 29.17 23.71 -4.84
C LEU A 22 30.68 23.72 -4.59
N TYR A 23 31.45 23.16 -5.53
CA TYR A 23 32.89 22.93 -5.39
C TYR A 23 33.24 22.14 -4.11
N GLY A 24 32.39 21.19 -3.73
CA GLY A 24 32.48 20.38 -2.51
C GLY A 24 32.20 21.15 -1.21
N GLY A 25 31.64 22.36 -1.28
CA GLY A 25 31.23 23.16 -0.13
C GLY A 25 29.70 23.33 -0.01
N PRO A 26 29.23 23.87 1.13
CA PRO A 26 27.82 24.08 1.38
C PRO A 26 27.27 25.24 0.56
N TRP A 27 25.98 25.20 0.29
CA TRP A 27 25.29 26.24 -0.46
C TRP A 27 23.82 26.35 -0.01
N GLU A 28 23.28 27.57 -0.03
CA GLU A 28 21.86 27.86 0.23
C GLU A 28 21.36 28.98 -0.70
N GLY A 29 20.09 28.92 -1.09
CA GLY A 29 19.45 29.95 -1.90
C GLY A 29 17.92 29.89 -1.82
N SER A 30 17.27 31.01 -2.10
CA SER A 30 15.81 31.10 -2.06
C SER A 30 15.27 32.05 -3.12
N TRP A 31 14.09 31.71 -3.65
CA TRP A 31 13.39 32.45 -4.69
C TRP A 31 11.92 32.60 -4.31
N VAL A 32 11.39 33.78 -4.57
CA VAL A 32 9.96 34.07 -4.43
C VAL A 32 9.34 33.98 -5.83
N VAL A 33 8.41 33.06 -6.02
CA VAL A 33 7.73 32.77 -7.29
C VAL A 33 6.22 32.89 -7.12
N ASP A 34 5.50 33.19 -8.19
CA ASP A 34 4.04 33.24 -8.15
C ASP A 34 3.47 31.82 -7.91
N ALA A 35 2.72 31.61 -6.83
CA ALA A 35 2.33 30.27 -6.36
C ALA A 35 1.45 29.48 -7.36
N MET A 36 0.74 30.18 -8.25
CA MET A 36 -0.15 29.58 -9.25
C MET A 36 0.39 29.64 -10.68
N ALA A 37 1.59 30.18 -10.88
CA ALA A 37 2.28 30.11 -12.15
C ALA A 37 3.06 28.80 -12.20
N PHE A 38 2.36 27.68 -12.40
CA PHE A 38 2.98 26.37 -12.59
C PHE A 38 4.13 26.47 -13.60
N GLY A 39 5.34 26.12 -13.17
CA GLY A 39 6.54 26.25 -13.98
C GLY A 39 7.73 25.53 -13.35
N TYR A 40 8.71 25.21 -14.18
CA TYR A 40 10.01 24.71 -13.76
C TYR A 40 11.03 25.85 -13.88
N PHE A 41 11.97 25.89 -12.95
CA PHE A 41 13.18 26.69 -13.10
C PHE A 41 14.38 25.81 -12.82
N THR A 42 15.47 26.04 -13.54
CA THR A 42 16.71 25.26 -13.41
C THR A 42 17.72 26.07 -12.63
N VAL A 43 18.26 25.48 -11.56
CA VAL A 43 19.40 26.02 -10.83
C VAL A 43 20.67 25.40 -11.41
N TYR A 44 21.64 26.24 -11.76
CA TYR A 44 22.91 25.81 -12.34
C TYR A 44 24.05 26.01 -11.34
N GLY A 45 25.08 25.17 -11.46
CA GLY A 45 26.35 25.36 -10.75
C GLY A 45 26.68 24.29 -9.72
N PHE A 46 25.77 23.37 -9.44
CA PHE A 46 26.06 22.24 -8.56
C PHE A 46 27.01 21.22 -9.20
N ASP A 47 27.83 20.60 -8.37
CA ASP A 47 28.73 19.52 -8.76
C ASP A 47 27.88 18.32 -9.24
N ALA A 48 28.28 17.68 -10.34
CA ALA A 48 27.53 16.55 -10.87
C ALA A 48 27.49 15.41 -9.83
N GLY A 49 26.29 14.89 -9.55
CA GLY A 49 26.06 13.83 -8.57
C GLY A 49 25.95 14.31 -7.12
N SER A 50 25.99 15.62 -6.85
CA SER A 50 25.74 16.14 -5.50
C SER A 50 24.25 16.25 -5.20
N GLU A 51 23.87 15.95 -3.96
CA GLU A 51 22.50 16.11 -3.47
C GLU A 51 22.21 17.58 -3.11
N ALA A 52 21.04 18.08 -3.51
CA ALA A 52 20.51 19.36 -3.09
C ALA A 52 19.04 19.20 -2.71
N CYS A 53 18.66 19.77 -1.58
CA CYS A 53 17.34 19.60 -1.00
C CYS A 53 16.58 20.92 -0.98
N GLY A 54 15.25 20.86 -1.06
CA GLY A 54 14.42 22.06 -1.12
C GLY A 54 13.10 21.95 -0.39
N THR A 55 12.59 23.11 0.02
CA THR A 55 11.31 23.28 0.70
C THR A 55 10.48 24.39 0.04
N VAL A 56 9.17 24.36 0.27
CA VAL A 56 8.24 25.37 -0.23
C VAL A 56 7.41 25.94 0.91
N THR A 57 7.32 27.26 0.97
CA THR A 57 6.42 27.97 1.90
C THR A 57 5.53 28.95 1.13
N PHE A 58 4.22 28.88 1.30
CA PHE A 58 3.30 29.82 0.65
C PHE A 58 3.03 31.01 1.57
N CYS A 59 3.14 32.23 1.03
CA CYS A 59 2.87 33.47 1.75
C CYS A 59 1.96 34.40 0.95
N GLU A 60 1.04 35.08 1.63
CA GLU A 60 0.26 36.18 1.04
C GLU A 60 1.16 37.42 0.85
N ASP A 61 1.16 37.99 -0.35
CA ASP A 61 1.98 39.14 -0.74
C ASP A 61 1.66 40.43 0.04
N THR A 62 0.41 40.56 0.50
CA THR A 62 -0.14 41.83 1.00
C THR A 62 -0.04 41.98 2.51
N ASN A 63 -0.08 40.88 3.28
CA ASN A 63 -0.07 40.91 4.76
C ASN A 63 1.01 40.04 5.41
N GLY A 64 1.79 39.28 4.62
CA GLY A 64 2.88 38.45 5.11
C GLY A 64 2.46 37.22 5.92
N ALA A 65 1.18 36.83 5.90
CA ALA A 65 0.75 35.57 6.47
C ALA A 65 1.26 34.41 5.62
N CYS A 66 1.90 33.42 6.25
CA CYS A 66 2.46 32.25 5.58
C CYS A 66 1.83 30.95 6.07
N SER A 67 1.82 29.93 5.21
CA SER A 67 1.56 28.55 5.56
C SER A 67 2.69 27.98 6.44
N GLY A 68 2.54 26.74 6.89
CA GLY A 68 3.71 25.93 7.25
C GLY A 68 4.63 25.76 6.03
N THR A 69 5.91 25.57 6.29
CA THR A 69 6.88 25.11 5.30
C THR A 69 6.63 23.63 5.02
N SER A 70 6.75 23.21 3.76
CA SER A 70 6.70 21.78 3.40
C SER A 70 7.84 21.02 4.07
N ASP A 71 7.72 19.71 4.10
CA ASP A 71 8.89 18.85 4.32
C ASP A 71 9.91 19.05 3.19
N GLU A 72 11.14 18.64 3.47
CA GLU A 72 12.28 18.78 2.57
C GLU A 72 12.29 17.64 1.54
N VAL A 73 12.53 17.99 0.27
CA VAL A 73 12.68 17.02 -0.83
C VAL A 73 14.04 17.20 -1.48
N CYS A 74 14.78 16.11 -1.62
CA CYS A 74 16.14 16.10 -2.17
C CYS A 74 16.18 15.60 -3.62
N ALA A 75 17.15 16.09 -4.39
CA ALA A 75 17.41 15.62 -5.74
C ALA A 75 18.92 15.63 -6.04
N VAL A 76 19.34 14.71 -6.91
CA VAL A 76 20.75 14.60 -7.33
C VAL A 76 21.01 15.48 -8.56
N ALA A 77 21.99 16.38 -8.44
CA ALA A 77 22.34 17.33 -9.49
C ALA A 77 22.87 16.61 -10.74
N GLY A 78 22.18 16.82 -11.87
CA GLY A 78 22.58 16.26 -13.16
C GLY A 78 22.14 14.82 -13.40
N ASP A 79 21.32 14.26 -12.51
CA ASP A 79 20.69 12.95 -12.69
C ASP A 79 19.20 13.12 -12.97
N LEU A 80 18.78 12.76 -14.18
CA LEU A 80 17.39 12.84 -14.62
C LEU A 80 16.62 11.53 -14.38
N ASP A 81 17.34 10.47 -14.02
CA ASP A 81 16.82 9.10 -14.01
C ASP A 81 16.77 8.49 -12.59
N SER A 82 17.50 9.06 -11.62
CA SER A 82 17.45 8.62 -10.20
C SER A 82 16.63 9.50 -9.26
N GLY A 83 16.19 10.67 -9.72
CA GLY A 83 15.41 11.61 -8.92
C GLY A 83 13.92 11.31 -8.97
N GLU A 84 13.47 10.28 -8.27
CA GLU A 84 12.06 10.19 -7.88
C GLU A 84 11.83 11.23 -6.77
N CYS A 85 10.85 12.12 -6.91
CA CYS A 85 10.25 12.81 -5.77
C CYS A 85 9.39 11.82 -4.96
N ALA A 86 9.88 10.59 -4.78
CA ALA A 86 9.28 9.61 -3.91
C ALA A 86 9.73 10.00 -2.51
N GLU A 87 8.76 10.13 -1.63
CA GLU A 87 9.06 10.17 -0.21
C GLU A 87 9.87 8.90 0.07
N ASP A 88 11.12 9.08 0.47
CA ASP A 88 11.89 8.01 1.12
C ASP A 88 11.13 7.73 2.41
N ASP A 89 10.16 6.81 2.33
CA ASP A 89 9.46 6.21 3.46
C ASP A 89 10.43 5.44 4.38
N GLY A 90 11.71 5.33 3.98
CA GLY A 90 12.79 4.70 4.72
C GLY A 90 12.84 3.20 4.48
N CYS A 91 12.04 2.68 3.56
CA CYS A 91 11.91 1.26 3.29
C CYS A 91 12.08 0.98 1.78
N ASP A 92 13.32 0.69 1.36
CA ASP A 92 13.73 0.33 -0.02
C ASP A 92 12.93 -0.82 -0.69
N GLY A 93 12.01 -1.47 0.03
CA GLY A 93 11.23 -2.63 -0.38
C GLY A 93 9.71 -2.46 -0.31
N ALA A 94 9.17 -1.24 -0.19
CA ALA A 94 7.72 -1.02 -0.22
C ALA A 94 7.08 -1.63 -1.49
N GLY A 95 5.97 -2.37 -1.31
CA GLY A 95 5.28 -3.08 -2.38
C GLY A 95 6.10 -4.15 -3.11
N SER A 96 7.19 -4.64 -2.49
CA SER A 96 8.05 -5.69 -3.09
C SER A 96 7.54 -7.11 -2.86
N GLY A 97 6.76 -7.32 -1.80
CA GLY A 97 6.33 -8.63 -1.35
C GLY A 97 7.40 -9.43 -0.61
N ASP A 98 8.56 -8.82 -0.33
CA ASP A 98 9.63 -9.37 0.53
C ASP A 98 9.43 -8.89 1.97
N VAL A 99 8.51 -9.54 2.67
CA VAL A 99 8.03 -9.14 3.98
C VAL A 99 9.03 -9.50 5.09
N ASN A 100 9.88 -10.53 4.87
CA ASN A 100 10.95 -10.87 5.82
C ASN A 100 12.28 -10.14 5.57
N GLY A 101 12.42 -9.43 4.44
CA GLY A 101 13.64 -8.70 4.06
C GLY A 101 14.81 -9.62 3.71
N ASP A 102 14.55 -10.82 3.20
CA ASP A 102 15.59 -11.80 2.80
C ASP A 102 16.06 -11.65 1.35
N GLY A 103 15.46 -10.71 0.61
CA GLY A 103 15.74 -10.39 -0.78
C GLY A 103 14.93 -11.20 -1.78
N ASN A 104 13.97 -12.02 -1.35
CA ASN A 104 13.09 -12.78 -2.21
C ASN A 104 11.63 -12.58 -1.78
N SER A 105 10.72 -12.52 -2.75
CA SER A 105 9.29 -12.62 -2.49
C SER A 105 8.84 -14.06 -2.76
N ASP A 106 8.59 -14.82 -1.69
CA ASP A 106 8.23 -16.23 -1.77
C ASP A 106 7.13 -16.65 -0.77
N VAL A 107 7.00 -17.96 -0.57
CA VAL A 107 5.97 -18.53 0.29
C VAL A 107 6.14 -18.18 1.78
N LEU A 108 7.35 -17.82 2.21
CA LEU A 108 7.61 -17.37 3.58
C LEU A 108 6.96 -16.00 3.85
N ASP A 109 6.92 -15.13 2.86
CA ASP A 109 6.29 -13.81 2.96
C ASP A 109 4.77 -13.93 3.04
N ILE A 110 4.18 -14.82 2.23
CA ILE A 110 2.75 -15.16 2.31
C ILE A 110 2.38 -15.60 3.73
N VAL A 111 3.19 -16.46 4.35
CA VAL A 111 2.93 -16.95 5.72
C VAL A 111 2.94 -15.80 6.74
N GLN A 112 3.79 -14.79 6.56
CA GLN A 112 3.82 -13.62 7.43
C GLN A 112 2.57 -12.75 7.28
N ILE A 113 2.14 -12.48 6.04
CA ILE A 113 0.92 -11.70 5.79
C ILE A 113 -0.31 -12.45 6.35
N VAL A 114 -0.40 -13.77 6.15
CA VAL A 114 -1.46 -14.61 6.73
C VAL A 114 -1.52 -14.48 8.26
N ASN A 115 -0.36 -14.51 8.93
CA ASN A 115 -0.31 -14.31 10.38
C ASN A 115 -0.87 -12.94 10.79
N VAL A 116 -0.56 -11.88 10.05
CA VAL A 116 -1.10 -10.52 10.32
C VAL A 116 -2.60 -10.45 10.09
N ILE A 117 -3.12 -11.01 8.99
CA ILE A 117 -4.57 -11.09 8.71
C ILE A 117 -5.30 -11.79 9.86
N LEU A 118 -4.71 -12.86 10.40
CA LEU A 118 -5.23 -13.61 11.54
C LEU A 118 -4.98 -12.89 12.89
N GLY A 119 -4.67 -11.60 12.91
CA GLY A 119 -4.52 -10.79 14.12
C GLY A 119 -3.15 -10.90 14.79
N GLY A 120 -2.12 -11.27 14.03
CA GLY A 120 -0.73 -11.02 14.37
C GLY A 120 -0.34 -9.55 14.11
N SER A 121 0.96 -9.29 14.05
CA SER A 121 1.53 -8.00 13.72
C SER A 121 2.79 -8.19 12.89
N PHE A 122 3.09 -7.23 12.03
CA PHE A 122 4.39 -7.16 11.36
C PHE A 122 5.52 -6.93 12.38
N ASN A 123 6.75 -7.22 11.94
CA ASN A 123 7.94 -7.03 12.77
C ASN A 123 8.28 -5.53 12.92
N ASP A 124 8.06 -4.76 11.86
CA ASP A 124 8.30 -3.32 11.75
C ASP A 124 7.42 -2.71 10.64
N GLU A 125 7.56 -1.41 10.42
CA GLU A 125 6.82 -0.64 9.41
C GLU A 125 7.23 -1.03 7.98
N CYS A 126 8.52 -1.32 7.74
CA CYS A 126 8.99 -1.75 6.42
C CYS A 126 8.39 -3.09 5.99
N ALA A 127 8.19 -4.03 6.91
CA ALA A 127 7.50 -5.28 6.60
C ALA A 127 6.02 -5.05 6.25
N ALA A 128 5.38 -4.03 6.85
CA ALA A 128 4.00 -3.67 6.50
C ALA A 128 3.92 -3.02 5.11
N GLU A 129 4.85 -2.13 4.77
CA GLU A 129 4.94 -1.49 3.46
C GLU A 129 5.33 -2.49 2.36
N ALA A 130 6.25 -3.41 2.64
CA ALA A 130 6.60 -4.48 1.70
C ALA A 130 5.41 -5.43 1.43
N ALA A 131 4.53 -5.61 2.40
CA ALA A 131 3.35 -6.45 2.27
C ALA A 131 2.21 -5.79 1.47
N ASP A 132 2.14 -4.46 1.40
CA ASP A 132 1.11 -3.72 0.66
C ASP A 132 1.49 -3.61 -0.82
N MET A 133 1.11 -4.65 -1.58
CA MET A 133 1.49 -4.79 -3.00
C MET A 133 0.64 -3.92 -3.92
N ASN A 134 -0.61 -3.62 -3.54
CA ASN A 134 -1.50 -2.77 -4.35
C ASN A 134 -1.43 -1.28 -3.96
N GLY A 135 -0.74 -0.93 -2.87
CA GLY A 135 -0.59 0.43 -2.37
C GLY A 135 -1.87 1.01 -1.79
N ASP A 136 -2.77 0.17 -1.25
CA ASP A 136 -4.05 0.61 -0.68
C ASP A 136 -3.98 0.94 0.83
N GLY A 137 -2.80 0.75 1.43
CA GLY A 137 -2.49 1.02 2.83
C GLY A 137 -2.88 -0.13 3.77
N SER A 138 -3.32 -1.28 3.24
CA SER A 138 -3.69 -2.46 4.02
C SER A 138 -2.97 -3.69 3.49
N ALA A 139 -2.48 -4.54 4.40
CA ALA A 139 -2.02 -5.87 4.04
C ALA A 139 -3.16 -6.88 4.21
N ASP A 140 -3.74 -7.32 3.10
CA ASP A 140 -4.84 -8.28 3.07
C ASP A 140 -4.64 -9.38 2.01
N VAL A 141 -5.70 -10.18 1.77
CA VAL A 141 -5.64 -11.27 0.80
C VAL A 141 -5.35 -10.80 -0.64
N LEU A 142 -5.66 -9.55 -0.99
CA LEU A 142 -5.34 -8.98 -2.30
C LEU A 142 -3.84 -8.96 -2.55
N ASP A 143 -3.03 -8.62 -1.54
CA ASP A 143 -1.58 -8.57 -1.66
C ASP A 143 -0.98 -9.96 -1.78
N ILE A 144 -1.50 -10.91 -0.99
CA ILE A 144 -1.12 -12.31 -1.10
C ILE A 144 -1.36 -12.84 -2.52
N VAL A 145 -2.49 -12.48 -3.14
CA VAL A 145 -2.77 -12.93 -4.51
C VAL A 145 -1.75 -12.40 -5.50
N GLN A 146 -1.32 -11.14 -5.36
CA GLN A 146 -0.28 -10.58 -6.22
C GLN A 146 1.05 -11.31 -6.05
N ILE A 147 1.46 -11.59 -4.81
CA ILE A 147 2.69 -12.36 -4.52
C ILE A 147 2.59 -13.76 -5.15
N VAL A 148 1.47 -14.46 -4.95
CA VAL A 148 1.23 -15.79 -5.54
C VAL A 148 1.31 -15.75 -7.07
N ASN A 149 0.73 -14.74 -7.70
CA ASN A 149 0.78 -14.60 -9.15
C ASN A 149 2.21 -14.33 -9.65
N GLY A 150 2.98 -13.52 -8.92
CA GLY A 150 4.40 -13.28 -9.17
C GLY A 150 5.23 -14.57 -9.09
N ILE A 151 5.09 -15.33 -8.00
CA ILE A 151 5.79 -16.62 -7.79
C ILE A 151 5.47 -17.62 -8.90
N LEU A 152 4.20 -17.69 -9.32
CA LEU A 152 3.74 -18.68 -10.29
C LEU A 152 3.81 -18.20 -11.75
N GLY A 153 4.18 -16.94 -11.99
CA GLY A 153 4.23 -16.34 -13.32
C GLY A 153 2.87 -16.30 -14.03
N ARG A 154 1.80 -16.03 -13.27
CA ARG A 154 0.41 -15.98 -13.78
C ARG A 154 0.12 -14.58 -14.35
N SER A 155 -0.36 -14.51 -15.59
CA SER A 155 -0.74 -13.24 -16.23
C SER A 155 -2.05 -13.29 -17.03
N ASP A 156 -2.67 -14.47 -17.15
CA ASP A 156 -3.94 -14.67 -17.85
C ASP A 156 -4.57 -15.99 -17.36
N VAL A 157 -5.16 -15.95 -16.17
CA VAL A 157 -5.73 -17.14 -15.50
C VAL A 157 -7.24 -17.25 -15.65
N GLY A 158 -7.86 -16.38 -16.47
CA GLY A 158 -9.31 -16.38 -16.69
C GLY A 158 -10.06 -16.01 -15.41
N ASP A 159 -9.88 -14.77 -14.96
CA ASP A 159 -10.43 -14.29 -13.70
C ASP A 159 -11.94 -14.38 -13.59
N ALA A 160 -12.40 -14.71 -12.38
CA ALA A 160 -13.81 -14.61 -12.05
C ALA A 160 -14.26 -13.16 -12.15
N THR A 161 -15.45 -12.96 -12.73
CA THR A 161 -16.16 -11.68 -12.75
C THR A 161 -17.38 -11.70 -11.84
N THR A 162 -17.83 -12.88 -11.43
CA THR A 162 -18.89 -13.05 -10.45
C THR A 162 -18.61 -14.28 -9.60
N GLY A 163 -18.83 -14.16 -8.29
CA GLY A 163 -18.87 -15.27 -7.35
C GLY A 163 -20.24 -15.34 -6.66
N LYS A 164 -20.63 -16.55 -6.25
CA LYS A 164 -21.83 -16.79 -5.45
C LYS A 164 -21.50 -17.68 -4.27
N LEU A 165 -21.79 -17.18 -3.07
CA LEU A 165 -21.72 -17.98 -1.86
C LEU A 165 -22.96 -18.82 -1.70
N ILE A 166 -22.75 -20.08 -1.37
CA ILE A 166 -23.81 -21.06 -1.14
C ILE A 166 -23.54 -21.71 0.20
N ARG A 167 -24.49 -21.53 1.12
CA ARG A 167 -24.51 -22.27 2.39
C ARG A 167 -25.46 -23.44 2.22
N ASP A 168 -24.92 -24.65 2.27
CA ASP A 168 -25.71 -25.88 2.15
C ASP A 168 -25.09 -27.02 2.97
N ASN A 169 -25.93 -27.85 3.59
CA ASN A 169 -25.53 -29.07 4.31
C ASN A 169 -24.35 -28.93 5.29
N GLY A 170 -24.20 -27.77 5.95
CA GLY A 170 -23.09 -27.53 6.89
C GLY A 170 -21.76 -27.16 6.23
N ALA A 171 -21.78 -26.74 4.97
CA ALA A 171 -20.64 -26.21 4.24
C ALA A 171 -20.93 -24.81 3.69
N LEU A 172 -19.88 -24.00 3.57
CA LEU A 172 -19.88 -22.77 2.79
C LEU A 172 -19.07 -23.00 1.51
N MET A 173 -19.73 -22.79 0.37
CA MET A 173 -19.14 -22.93 -0.96
C MET A 173 -19.12 -21.58 -1.69
N LEU A 174 -18.13 -21.39 -2.56
CA LEU A 174 -17.99 -20.27 -3.48
C LEU A 174 -18.00 -20.81 -4.92
N GLU A 175 -19.13 -20.64 -5.61
CA GLU A 175 -19.23 -20.88 -7.04
C GLU A 175 -18.80 -19.62 -7.80
N ALA A 176 -17.71 -19.68 -8.55
CA ALA A 176 -17.20 -18.57 -9.36
C ALA A 176 -17.14 -18.94 -10.84
N ASN A 177 -17.31 -17.95 -11.72
CA ASN A 177 -17.24 -18.17 -13.17
C ASN A 177 -15.81 -18.08 -13.76
N GLY A 178 -14.80 -18.15 -12.90
CA GLY A 178 -13.39 -18.05 -13.27
C GLY A 178 -12.48 -18.24 -12.06
N TYR A 179 -11.22 -17.84 -12.20
CA TYR A 179 -10.22 -17.97 -11.15
C TYR A 179 -10.50 -17.06 -9.94
N ILE A 180 -10.34 -17.64 -8.74
CA ILE A 180 -10.30 -16.94 -7.46
C ILE A 180 -8.91 -17.17 -6.87
N GLY A 181 -8.19 -16.09 -6.62
CA GLY A 181 -6.86 -16.10 -6.02
C GLY A 181 -6.89 -16.18 -4.52
N GLY A 182 -7.94 -15.71 -3.85
CA GLY A 182 -8.02 -15.81 -2.40
C GLY A 182 -9.34 -15.35 -1.81
N VAL A 183 -9.56 -15.78 -0.58
CA VAL A 183 -10.75 -15.45 0.21
C VAL A 183 -10.32 -15.14 1.64
N GLN A 184 -10.74 -14.00 2.16
CA GLN A 184 -10.59 -13.61 3.56
C GLN A 184 -11.98 -13.34 4.14
N MET A 185 -12.25 -13.85 5.33
CA MET A 185 -13.52 -13.59 6.02
C MET A 185 -13.34 -13.37 7.51
N THR A 186 -14.24 -12.58 8.07
CA THR A 186 -14.48 -12.50 9.52
C THR A 186 -15.89 -13.01 9.82
N LEU A 187 -15.98 -14.02 10.68
CA LEU A 187 -17.22 -14.67 11.09
C LEU A 187 -17.56 -14.31 12.54
N SER A 188 -18.82 -14.01 12.82
CA SER A 188 -19.37 -13.88 14.18
C SER A 188 -20.27 -15.09 14.47
N HIS A 189 -20.11 -15.71 15.63
CA HIS A 189 -20.77 -16.99 15.93
C HIS A 189 -20.99 -17.23 17.43
N GLY A 190 -21.73 -18.30 17.74
CA GLY A 190 -21.93 -18.80 19.10
C GLY A 190 -20.73 -19.59 19.64
N ALA A 191 -20.76 -19.97 20.92
CA ALA A 191 -19.70 -20.75 21.56
C ALA A 191 -19.67 -22.23 21.11
N ASP A 192 -20.72 -22.70 20.44
CA ASP A 192 -20.88 -24.04 19.89
C ASP A 192 -20.39 -24.16 18.43
N PHE A 193 -19.91 -23.06 17.83
CA PHE A 193 -19.42 -23.04 16.47
C PHE A 193 -18.09 -23.80 16.33
N THR A 194 -17.99 -24.57 15.26
CA THR A 194 -16.74 -25.19 14.82
C THR A 194 -16.58 -24.98 13.32
N ILE A 195 -15.34 -24.89 12.86
CA ILE A 195 -14.99 -24.73 11.46
C ILE A 195 -13.85 -25.68 11.09
N GLU A 196 -13.94 -26.26 9.89
CA GLU A 196 -12.86 -27.02 9.26
C GLU A 196 -12.69 -26.46 7.85
N LEU A 197 -11.54 -25.83 7.58
CA LEU A 197 -11.25 -25.24 6.28
C LEU A 197 -10.93 -26.32 5.25
N THR A 198 -11.02 -25.96 3.97
CA THR A 198 -10.60 -26.83 2.87
C THR A 198 -9.10 -27.13 2.92
N ASP A 199 -8.73 -28.38 2.66
CA ASP A 199 -7.34 -28.80 2.44
C ASP A 199 -6.88 -28.54 0.99
N ASN A 200 -7.80 -28.16 0.10
CA ASN A 200 -7.53 -27.90 -1.32
C ASN A 200 -7.26 -26.40 -1.53
N ALA A 201 -6.15 -25.92 -1.02
CA ALA A 201 -5.69 -24.53 -1.17
C ALA A 201 -4.17 -24.46 -1.02
N LEU A 202 -3.55 -23.36 -1.45
CA LEU A 202 -2.13 -23.10 -1.16
C LEU A 202 -1.90 -22.88 0.34
N VAL A 203 -2.77 -22.06 0.95
CA VAL A 203 -2.82 -21.83 2.39
C VAL A 203 -4.29 -21.73 2.80
N ALA A 204 -4.68 -22.41 3.86
CA ALA A 204 -5.98 -22.23 4.50
C ALA A 204 -5.75 -22.24 6.00
N ASP A 205 -6.03 -21.12 6.66
CA ASP A 205 -5.87 -21.02 8.11
C ASP A 205 -6.91 -20.09 8.74
N SER A 206 -7.17 -20.29 10.03
CA SER A 206 -8.16 -19.52 10.78
C SER A 206 -7.71 -19.30 12.23
N ARG A 207 -8.23 -18.22 12.82
CA ARG A 207 -8.04 -17.92 14.23
C ARG A 207 -9.34 -17.45 14.86
N THR A 208 -9.75 -18.17 15.89
CA THR A 208 -10.91 -17.83 16.71
C THR A 208 -10.47 -17.11 17.99
N VAL A 209 -11.03 -15.93 18.24
CA VAL A 209 -10.87 -15.18 19.50
C VAL A 209 -12.25 -14.85 20.05
N GLY A 210 -12.68 -15.59 21.08
CA GLY A 210 -14.02 -15.47 21.63
C GLY A 210 -15.08 -15.98 20.64
N ASN A 211 -15.96 -15.08 20.22
CA ASN A 211 -17.08 -15.37 19.31
C ASN A 211 -16.82 -14.88 17.87
N GLU A 212 -15.58 -14.51 17.57
CA GLU A 212 -15.15 -14.07 16.25
C GLU A 212 -14.09 -15.03 15.71
N THR A 213 -14.24 -15.43 14.46
CA THR A 213 -13.24 -16.22 13.72
C THR A 213 -12.82 -15.48 12.47
N LYS A 214 -11.52 -15.20 12.34
CA LYS A 214 -10.92 -14.73 11.09
C LYS A 214 -10.37 -15.92 10.33
N LEU A 215 -10.51 -15.93 9.01
CA LEU A 215 -9.97 -16.96 8.15
C LEU A 215 -9.42 -16.36 6.86
N VAL A 216 -8.45 -17.07 6.29
CA VAL A 216 -7.89 -16.80 4.97
C VAL A 216 -7.68 -18.11 4.22
N ILE A 217 -8.06 -18.12 2.95
CA ILE A 217 -7.89 -19.25 2.03
C ILE A 217 -7.25 -18.70 0.75
N VAL A 218 -6.04 -19.11 0.45
CA VAL A 218 -5.22 -18.62 -0.66
C VAL A 218 -5.21 -19.67 -1.77
N ALA A 219 -5.53 -19.24 -2.98
CA ALA A 219 -5.66 -20.07 -4.19
C ALA A 219 -6.47 -21.35 -3.95
N PRO A 220 -7.76 -21.24 -3.55
CA PRO A 220 -8.62 -22.42 -3.35
C PRO A 220 -8.78 -23.22 -4.66
N GLU A 221 -8.65 -24.55 -4.55
CA GLU A 221 -8.86 -25.51 -5.63
C GLU A 221 -10.19 -26.26 -5.42
N GLY A 222 -11.30 -25.57 -5.71
CA GLY A 222 -12.65 -26.12 -5.59
C GLY A 222 -13.65 -25.07 -5.12
N GLU A 223 -14.90 -25.48 -4.98
CA GLU A 223 -15.99 -24.60 -4.53
C GLU A 223 -16.10 -24.59 -3.00
N GLU A 224 -15.75 -25.67 -2.30
CA GLU A 224 -15.85 -25.73 -0.83
C GLU A 224 -14.76 -24.89 -0.17
N LEU A 225 -15.19 -23.91 0.64
CA LEU A 225 -14.28 -23.08 1.44
C LEU A 225 -14.05 -23.71 2.81
N PHE A 226 -15.13 -24.11 3.48
CA PHE A 226 -15.07 -24.75 4.79
C PHE A 226 -16.38 -25.47 5.13
N THR A 227 -16.27 -26.43 6.04
CA THR A 227 -17.41 -27.03 6.74
C THR A 227 -17.54 -26.46 8.14
N HIS A 228 -18.76 -26.45 8.69
CA HIS A 228 -19.03 -25.88 10.00
C HIS A 228 -20.13 -26.60 10.76
N THR A 229 -20.13 -26.42 12.08
CA THR A 229 -21.29 -26.68 12.95
C THR A 229 -21.67 -25.42 13.70
N GLY A 230 -22.91 -25.34 14.17
CA GLY A 230 -23.45 -24.11 14.76
C GLY A 230 -23.77 -23.02 13.73
N ASP A 231 -24.45 -21.99 14.20
CA ASP A 231 -24.83 -20.83 13.39
C ASP A 231 -23.72 -19.76 13.38
N PHE A 232 -23.58 -19.07 12.25
CA PHE A 232 -22.65 -17.95 12.10
C PHE A 232 -23.16 -16.89 11.12
N GLU A 233 -22.67 -15.68 11.31
CA GLU A 233 -22.83 -14.53 10.43
C GLU A 233 -21.47 -14.13 9.83
N ILE A 234 -21.47 -13.75 8.55
CA ILE A 234 -20.28 -13.18 7.91
C ILE A 234 -20.32 -11.68 8.18
N VAL A 235 -19.34 -11.19 8.94
CA VAL A 235 -19.22 -9.78 9.32
C VAL A 235 -18.47 -8.98 8.26
N ASP A 236 -17.42 -9.58 7.71
CA ASP A 236 -16.60 -8.98 6.67
C ASP A 236 -16.07 -10.05 5.72
N MET A 237 -15.82 -9.65 4.46
CA MET A 237 -15.34 -10.56 3.43
C MET A 237 -14.61 -9.82 2.31
N ILE A 238 -13.51 -10.43 1.87
CA ILE A 238 -12.82 -10.10 0.63
C ILE A 238 -12.70 -11.38 -0.19
N VAL A 239 -13.11 -11.32 -1.45
CA VAL A 239 -12.88 -12.36 -2.45
C VAL A 239 -12.05 -11.73 -3.56
N ALA A 240 -10.91 -12.32 -3.86
CA ALA A 240 -9.92 -11.78 -4.79
C ALA A 240 -9.76 -12.70 -6.01
N ASN A 241 -9.74 -12.12 -7.21
CA ASN A 241 -9.21 -12.74 -8.43
C ASN A 241 -7.76 -12.24 -8.65
N SER A 242 -7.15 -12.50 -9.81
CA SER A 242 -5.75 -12.12 -10.04
C SER A 242 -5.48 -10.61 -10.14
N GLU A 243 -6.54 -9.80 -10.35
CA GLU A 243 -6.45 -8.35 -10.55
C GLU A 243 -7.02 -7.54 -9.37
N GLY A 244 -7.93 -8.10 -8.58
CA GLY A 244 -8.60 -7.38 -7.49
C GLY A 244 -9.83 -8.09 -6.92
N ARG A 245 -10.74 -7.30 -6.34
CA ARG A 245 -11.96 -7.81 -5.68
C ARG A 245 -13.03 -8.27 -6.68
N VAL A 246 -13.75 -9.34 -6.34
CA VAL A 246 -14.87 -9.94 -7.10
C VAL A 246 -16.21 -9.73 -6.42
#